data_AF-A0A024T7H3-F1
#
_entry.id   AF-A0A024T7H3-F1
#
_cell.length_a   1.000
_cell.length_b   1.000
_cell.length_c   1.000
_cell.angle_alpha   90.00
_cell.angle_beta   90.00
_cell.angle_gamma   90.00
#
_symmetry.space_group_name_H-M   'P 1'
#
loop_
_entity.id
_entity.type
_entity.pdbx_description
1 polymer ?
#
loop_
_entity_poly.entity_id
_entity_poly.type
_entity_poly.pdbx_seq_one_letter_code
_entity_poly.pdbx_strand_id
1 'polypeptide(L)'
;MSCFQLWGCRARTLQGRRLLANTVMLSLLWHVTAVTPVPDDMVRTWQSMLTRYILGSKTVPTARYRPLLAAPWQFDPKLGLGLPHIASKLRAQRLMLLQRTLSPATATTPLWQPLVLRQYARSIGKLYRAVHPFDFLLYHPHPSSKWLRLWELHPLWRDVWKQWSATPMDRRIQLPVTPATLLHMPVWLTQYAPTMANGKCAASVVTTPPTRRWCMYGVANGLHSLHGIVAVHGRWPTRQEFISMMSQDNRAARVELGSDGSMQWAPVYRAVMLYNHLTAVHQAIPQGHQDPPPTTPAAPMSRHPFYGLVKDTPQPFELWPRTMVLALAHHAPVADMPHPMASSARTTPADLRGYVRRVRRVCRQLPPLHGDVWMRVLFRMLPVNCRFAHLQVERPDAICCAYGCGH
;
A
#
# COMPACT_ATOMS: atom_id res chain seq x y z
N MET A 1 10.72 24.98 -6.57
CA MET A 1 12.16 24.68 -6.30
C MET A 1 12.94 25.92 -5.90
N SER A 2 12.68 27.09 -6.51
CA SER A 2 13.22 28.40 -6.07
C SER A 2 12.98 28.74 -4.59
N CYS A 3 11.89 28.22 -4.01
CA CYS A 3 11.57 28.39 -2.59
C CYS A 3 12.67 27.91 -1.62
N PHE A 4 13.45 26.88 -1.98
CA PHE A 4 14.56 26.42 -1.14
C PHE A 4 15.69 27.45 -1.01
N GLN A 5 15.91 28.31 -2.03
CA GLN A 5 16.92 29.37 -1.97
C GLN A 5 16.51 30.45 -0.97
N LEU A 6 15.23 30.85 -0.97
CA LEU A 6 14.67 31.79 -0.01
C LEU A 6 14.75 31.29 1.45
N TRP A 7 14.63 29.97 1.65
CA TRP A 7 14.66 29.35 2.98
C TRP A 7 16.04 28.88 3.43
N GLY A 8 17.04 28.89 2.54
CA GLY A 8 18.42 28.50 2.86
C GLY A 8 19.01 29.31 4.01
N CYS A 9 18.70 30.61 4.06
CA CYS A 9 19.23 31.53 5.05
C CYS A 9 18.49 31.46 6.41
N ARG A 10 17.29 30.88 6.45
CA ARG A 10 16.37 30.96 7.61
C ARG A 10 16.53 29.84 8.64
N ALA A 11 17.19 28.73 8.28
CA ALA A 11 17.39 27.62 9.22
C ALA A 11 18.79 27.01 9.10
N ARG A 12 19.58 27.13 10.18
CA ARG A 12 20.96 26.64 10.25
C ARG A 12 21.06 25.18 10.72
N THR A 13 20.18 24.75 11.62
CA THR A 13 20.19 23.39 12.22
C THR A 13 19.40 22.36 11.37
N LEU A 14 19.67 21.07 11.57
CA LEU A 14 18.87 19.97 11.00
C LEU A 14 17.41 20.08 11.43
N GLN A 15 17.17 20.33 12.72
CA GLN A 15 15.83 20.40 13.28
C GLN A 15 15.06 21.60 12.73
N GLY A 16 15.71 22.77 12.60
CA GLY A 16 15.11 23.97 12.01
C GLY A 16 14.71 23.75 10.55
N ARG A 17 15.60 23.16 9.74
CA ARG A 17 15.30 22.85 8.33
C ARG A 17 14.21 21.80 8.20
N ARG A 18 14.22 20.78 9.04
CA ARG A 18 13.15 19.77 9.10
C ARG A 18 11.81 20.38 9.50
N LEU A 19 11.81 21.37 10.40
CA LEU A 19 10.60 22.09 10.78
C LEU A 19 10.04 22.85 9.57
N LEU A 20 10.84 23.69 8.92
CA LEU A 20 10.44 24.43 7.71
C LEU A 20 9.93 23.52 6.58
N ALA A 21 10.63 22.41 6.35
CA ALA A 21 10.20 21.37 5.42
C ALA A 21 8.80 20.84 5.74
N ASN A 22 8.54 20.50 7.01
CA ASN A 22 7.25 19.95 7.42
C ASN A 22 6.14 21.00 7.40
N THR A 23 6.41 22.25 7.80
CA THR A 23 5.38 23.26 7.99
C THR A 23 5.05 24.03 6.71
N VAL A 24 6.04 24.32 5.87
CA VAL A 24 5.86 25.17 4.69
C VAL A 24 5.83 24.35 3.40
N MET A 25 6.77 23.41 3.24
CA MET A 25 6.87 22.69 1.97
C MET A 25 5.77 21.65 1.81
N LEU A 26 5.58 20.84 2.85
CA LEU A 26 4.56 19.80 2.80
C LEU A 26 3.15 20.36 2.83
N SER A 27 2.90 21.53 3.42
CA SER A 27 1.59 22.18 3.40
C SER A 27 1.26 22.72 2.01
N LEU A 28 2.21 23.37 1.33
CA LEU A 28 2.02 23.81 -0.06
C LEU A 28 1.79 22.63 -1.01
N LEU A 29 2.60 21.58 -0.88
CA LEU A 29 2.40 20.35 -1.64
C LEU A 29 1.03 19.73 -1.34
N TRP A 30 0.59 19.75 -0.08
CA TRP A 30 -0.68 19.15 0.34
C TRP A 30 -1.88 19.67 -0.47
N HIS A 31 -1.96 20.98 -0.70
CA HIS A 31 -3.07 21.58 -1.45
C HIS A 31 -3.16 21.05 -2.89
N VAL A 32 -2.03 20.91 -3.57
CA VAL A 32 -1.97 20.41 -4.95
C VAL A 32 -2.19 18.91 -4.99
N THR A 33 -1.50 18.18 -4.12
CA THR A 33 -1.51 16.72 -4.15
C THR A 33 -2.80 16.12 -3.59
N ALA A 34 -3.64 16.89 -2.91
CA ALA A 34 -4.97 16.44 -2.48
C ALA A 34 -5.91 16.09 -3.64
N VAL A 35 -5.75 16.75 -4.79
CA VAL A 35 -6.68 16.64 -5.93
C VAL A 35 -6.02 16.15 -7.22
N THR A 36 -4.68 16.08 -7.27
CA THR A 36 -3.95 15.60 -8.46
C THR A 36 -3.06 14.40 -8.16
N PRO A 37 -3.00 13.40 -9.05
CA PRO A 37 -2.00 12.34 -8.96
C PRO A 37 -0.62 12.91 -9.29
N VAL A 38 0.40 12.48 -8.55
CA VAL A 38 1.79 12.93 -8.74
C VAL A 38 2.61 11.80 -9.33
N PRO A 39 3.33 12.01 -10.46
CA PRO A 39 4.22 10.99 -11.01
C PRO A 39 5.37 10.62 -10.07
N ASP A 40 5.75 9.34 -10.07
CA ASP A 40 6.78 8.79 -9.18
C ASP A 40 8.15 9.49 -9.36
N ASP A 41 8.51 9.89 -10.59
CA ASP A 41 9.73 10.67 -10.89
C ASP A 41 9.75 12.04 -10.20
N MET A 42 8.60 12.70 -10.16
CA MET A 42 8.47 13.98 -9.49
C MET A 42 8.60 13.82 -7.97
N VAL A 43 7.99 12.77 -7.40
CA VAL A 43 8.17 12.42 -5.97
C VAL A 43 9.64 12.16 -5.64
N ARG A 44 10.36 11.39 -6.47
CA ARG A 44 11.79 11.13 -6.29
C ARG A 44 12.61 12.42 -6.30
N THR A 45 12.32 13.31 -7.25
CA THR A 45 12.99 14.61 -7.37
C THR A 45 12.75 15.48 -6.14
N TRP A 46 11.50 15.57 -5.68
CA TRP A 46 11.13 16.31 -4.48
C TRP A 46 11.79 15.72 -3.23
N GLN A 47 11.80 14.39 -3.09
CA GLN A 47 12.41 13.72 -1.94
C GLN A 47 13.92 13.97 -1.91
N SER A 48 14.60 13.85 -3.06
CA SER A 48 16.03 14.14 -3.20
C SER A 48 16.34 15.57 -2.79
N MET A 49 15.59 16.56 -3.30
CA MET A 49 15.75 17.96 -2.93
C MET A 49 15.53 18.22 -1.45
N LEU A 50 14.48 17.63 -0.87
CA LEU A 50 14.17 17.75 0.54
C LEU A 50 15.30 17.20 1.42
N THR A 51 15.80 16.01 1.09
CA THR A 51 16.91 15.37 1.80
C THR A 51 18.19 16.21 1.70
N ARG A 52 18.51 16.71 0.50
CA ARG A 52 19.67 17.59 0.25
C ARG A 52 19.60 18.90 1.04
N TYR A 53 18.41 19.51 1.10
CA TYR A 53 18.19 20.71 1.89
C TYR A 53 18.36 20.44 3.39
N ILE A 54 17.64 19.44 3.94
CA ILE A 54 17.65 19.17 5.38
C ILE A 54 19.03 18.72 5.86
N LEU A 55 19.67 17.77 5.17
CA LEU A 55 20.93 17.18 5.63
C LEU A 55 22.17 17.98 5.21
N GLY A 56 22.18 18.47 3.95
CA GLY A 56 23.35 19.06 3.30
C GLY A 56 23.31 20.57 3.10
N SER A 57 22.21 21.24 3.46
CA SER A 57 21.99 22.69 3.30
C SER A 57 22.10 23.14 1.85
N LYS A 58 21.86 22.21 0.93
CA LYS A 58 21.91 22.50 -0.51
C LYS A 58 20.54 23.01 -0.95
N THR A 59 20.53 24.17 -1.58
CA THR A 59 19.33 24.86 -2.06
C THR A 59 19.15 24.75 -3.57
N VAL A 60 20.21 24.35 -4.30
CA VAL A 60 20.22 24.26 -5.76
C VAL A 60 20.03 22.79 -6.20
N PRO A 61 19.17 22.52 -7.20
CA PRO A 61 18.93 21.16 -7.71
C PRO A 61 20.16 20.44 -8.26
N THR A 62 21.07 21.15 -8.90
CA THR A 62 22.29 20.60 -9.49
C THR A 62 23.44 20.42 -8.50
N ALA A 63 23.25 20.82 -7.23
CA ALA A 63 24.30 20.70 -6.22
C ALA A 63 24.65 19.23 -5.98
N ARG A 64 25.93 18.89 -6.15
CA ARG A 64 26.46 17.57 -5.78
C ARG A 64 26.25 17.36 -4.28
N TYR A 65 25.68 16.21 -3.92
CA TYR A 65 25.41 15.85 -2.54
C TYR A 65 25.51 14.35 -2.35
N ARG A 66 26.34 13.93 -1.39
CA ARG A 66 26.41 12.55 -0.91
C ARG A 66 25.61 12.44 0.39
N PRO A 67 24.65 11.49 0.51
CA PRO A 67 23.90 11.28 1.74
C PRO A 67 24.81 11.04 2.94
N LEU A 68 24.64 11.84 4.00
CA LEU A 68 25.45 11.75 5.22
C LEU A 68 24.96 10.66 6.20
N LEU A 69 23.83 10.04 5.90
CA LEU A 69 23.20 9.00 6.71
C LEU A 69 22.51 8.00 5.77
N ALA A 70 22.50 6.72 6.12
CA ALA A 70 21.78 5.72 5.33
C ALA A 70 20.27 6.03 5.27
N ALA A 71 19.62 5.78 4.13
CA ALA A 71 18.22 6.13 3.89
C ALA A 71 17.25 5.66 5.00
N PRO A 72 17.35 4.44 5.57
CA PRO A 72 16.43 4.00 6.62
C PRO A 72 16.46 4.91 7.85
N TRP A 73 17.67 5.29 8.29
CA TRP A 73 17.88 6.16 9.43
C TRP A 73 17.56 7.63 9.14
N GLN A 74 17.44 8.03 7.87
CA GLN A 74 16.94 9.37 7.56
C GLN A 74 15.46 9.49 7.94
N PHE A 75 14.64 8.51 7.58
CA PHE A 75 13.18 8.62 7.67
C PHE A 75 12.58 8.07 8.97
N ASP A 76 13.24 7.15 9.65
CA ASP A 76 12.70 6.54 10.87
C ASP A 76 12.43 7.62 11.94
N PRO A 77 11.17 7.78 12.40
CA PRO A 77 10.80 8.80 13.39
C PRO A 77 11.25 8.46 14.81
N LYS A 78 11.43 7.18 15.15
CA LYS A 78 11.77 6.69 16.49
C LYS A 78 13.28 6.58 16.68
N LEU A 79 13.97 5.93 15.74
CA LEU A 79 15.41 5.67 15.80
C LEU A 79 16.22 6.68 14.97
N GLY A 80 15.69 7.12 13.84
CA GLY A 80 16.40 7.95 12.87
C GLY A 80 16.31 9.45 13.11
N LEU A 81 16.42 10.24 12.04
CA LEU A 81 16.23 11.69 12.05
C LEU A 81 14.76 12.11 11.83
N GLY A 82 13.88 11.18 11.46
CA GLY A 82 12.48 11.45 11.19
C GLY A 82 12.26 12.46 10.07
N LEU A 83 13.08 12.41 9.01
CA LEU A 83 12.86 13.22 7.81
C LEU A 83 11.51 12.87 7.19
N PRO A 84 10.84 13.83 6.53
CA PRO A 84 9.58 13.54 5.90
C PRO A 84 9.81 12.67 4.67
N HIS A 85 9.11 11.54 4.63
CA HIS A 85 9.06 10.67 3.45
C HIS A 85 7.84 11.04 2.60
N ILE A 86 8.06 11.74 1.50
CA ILE A 86 7.00 12.35 0.66
C ILE A 86 6.06 11.27 0.13
N ALA A 87 6.59 10.16 -0.38
CA ALA A 87 5.76 9.07 -0.89
C ALA A 87 4.80 8.50 0.18
N SER A 88 5.26 8.35 1.43
CA SER A 88 4.38 7.93 2.54
C SER A 88 3.33 8.97 2.90
N LYS A 89 3.66 10.27 2.80
CA LYS A 89 2.68 11.35 3.02
C LYS A 89 1.60 11.36 1.93
N LEU A 90 1.98 11.15 0.67
CA LEU A 90 1.05 11.02 -0.44
C LEU A 90 0.16 9.79 -0.29
N ARG A 91 0.73 8.63 0.06
CA ARG A 91 -0.06 7.43 0.37
C ARG A 91 -1.05 7.71 1.49
N ALA A 92 -0.64 8.37 2.57
CA ALA A 92 -1.54 8.71 3.67
C ALA A 92 -2.71 9.61 3.21
N GLN A 93 -2.46 10.60 2.35
CA GLN A 93 -3.53 11.39 1.72
C GLN A 93 -4.53 10.52 0.99
N ARG A 94 -4.04 9.60 0.15
CA ARG A 94 -4.89 8.68 -0.63
C ARG A 94 -5.70 7.76 0.26
N LEU A 95 -5.10 7.22 1.31
CA LEU A 95 -5.79 6.35 2.25
C LEU A 95 -6.87 7.10 3.04
N MET A 96 -6.59 8.34 3.48
CA MET A 96 -7.60 9.18 4.15
C MET A 96 -8.73 9.57 3.19
N LEU A 97 -8.42 9.82 1.91
CA LEU A 97 -9.43 10.06 0.88
C LEU A 97 -10.28 8.81 0.64
N LEU A 98 -9.67 7.63 0.64
CA LEU A 98 -10.37 6.35 0.58
C LEU A 98 -11.30 6.16 1.78
N GLN A 99 -10.89 6.46 3.02
CA GLN A 99 -11.78 6.40 4.19
C GLN A 99 -13.07 7.22 3.96
N ARG A 100 -12.94 8.44 3.44
CA ARG A 100 -14.10 9.29 3.10
C ARG A 100 -15.00 8.69 2.01
N THR A 101 -14.45 7.87 1.11
CA THR A 101 -15.25 7.18 0.08
C THR A 101 -16.00 5.96 0.63
N LEU A 102 -15.45 5.33 1.66
CA LEU A 102 -16.03 4.14 2.30
C LEU A 102 -17.06 4.51 3.36
N SER A 103 -16.99 5.73 3.92
CA SER A 103 -17.94 6.21 4.92
C SER A 103 -19.39 6.06 4.42
N PRO A 104 -20.31 5.59 5.28
CA PRO A 104 -21.71 5.45 4.91
C PRO A 104 -22.31 6.80 4.52
N ALA A 105 -23.26 6.77 3.59
CA ALA A 105 -23.96 7.97 3.16
C ALA A 105 -24.76 8.54 4.35
N THR A 106 -24.49 9.81 4.66
CA THR A 106 -25.18 10.64 5.65
C THR A 106 -25.73 11.91 4.99
N ALA A 107 -26.52 12.72 5.71
CA ALA A 107 -27.01 14.01 5.20
C ALA A 107 -25.88 14.96 4.76
N THR A 108 -24.69 14.80 5.32
CA THR A 108 -23.48 15.60 5.02
C THR A 108 -22.55 14.93 4.01
N THR A 109 -23.04 13.95 3.26
CA THR A 109 -22.25 13.24 2.24
C THR A 109 -21.76 14.20 1.17
N PRO A 110 -20.45 14.23 0.88
CA PRO A 110 -19.98 15.06 -0.22
C PRO A 110 -20.54 14.58 -1.56
N LEU A 111 -21.00 15.53 -2.39
CA LEU A 111 -21.65 15.26 -3.68
C LEU A 111 -20.79 14.43 -4.64
N TRP A 112 -19.45 14.49 -4.50
CA TRP A 112 -18.55 13.70 -5.34
C TRP A 112 -18.54 12.21 -4.98
N GLN A 113 -18.88 11.80 -3.76
CA GLN A 113 -18.72 10.41 -3.31
C GLN A 113 -19.57 9.42 -4.14
N PRO A 114 -20.88 9.64 -4.36
CA PRO A 114 -21.67 8.74 -5.20
C PRO A 114 -21.16 8.65 -6.66
N LEU A 115 -20.69 9.77 -7.21
CA LEU A 115 -20.12 9.81 -8.57
C LEU A 115 -18.88 8.93 -8.69
N VAL A 116 -18.03 8.93 -7.66
CA VAL A 116 -16.80 8.16 -7.61
C VAL A 116 -17.10 6.67 -7.42
N LEU A 117 -18.02 6.31 -6.54
CA LEU A 117 -18.46 4.92 -6.39
C LEU A 117 -19.06 4.38 -7.70
N ARG A 118 -19.79 5.22 -8.44
CA ARG A 118 -20.28 4.88 -9.78
C ARG A 118 -19.14 4.69 -10.80
N GLN A 119 -18.08 5.49 -10.76
CA GLN A 119 -16.90 5.27 -11.60
C GLN A 119 -16.21 3.94 -11.26
N TYR A 120 -16.04 3.61 -9.98
CA TYR A 120 -15.51 2.30 -9.57
C TYR A 120 -16.38 1.17 -10.10
N ALA A 121 -17.70 1.23 -9.88
CA ALA A 121 -18.64 0.22 -10.37
C ALA A 121 -18.53 0.01 -11.90
N ARG A 122 -18.45 1.09 -12.67
CA ARG A 122 -18.26 1.05 -14.12
C ARG A 122 -16.91 0.42 -14.51
N SER A 123 -15.82 0.83 -13.85
CA SER A 123 -14.47 0.31 -14.09
C SER A 123 -14.33 -1.20 -13.79
N ILE A 124 -15.07 -1.70 -12.80
CA ILE A 124 -15.10 -3.12 -12.42
C ILE A 124 -16.04 -3.91 -13.36
N GLY A 125 -17.11 -3.27 -13.84
CA GLY A 125 -18.06 -3.85 -14.78
C GLY A 125 -18.85 -5.00 -14.16
N LYS A 126 -18.84 -6.17 -14.80
CA LYS A 126 -19.65 -7.34 -14.37
C LYS A 126 -19.17 -7.98 -13.07
N LEU A 127 -17.95 -7.69 -12.64
CA LEU A 127 -17.41 -8.15 -11.36
C LEU A 127 -17.93 -7.32 -10.16
N TYR A 128 -18.67 -6.23 -10.40
CA TYR A 128 -19.18 -5.36 -9.33
C TYR A 128 -20.39 -6.00 -8.65
N ARG A 129 -20.42 -5.93 -7.31
CA ARG A 129 -21.54 -6.37 -6.47
C ARG A 129 -22.11 -5.19 -5.69
N ALA A 130 -23.42 -4.99 -5.77
CA ALA A 130 -24.09 -3.95 -4.99
C ALA A 130 -24.03 -4.22 -3.47
N VAL A 131 -24.09 -5.50 -3.07
CA VAL A 131 -24.00 -5.92 -1.66
C VAL A 131 -22.58 -5.74 -1.09
N HIS A 132 -21.56 -5.89 -1.94
CA HIS A 132 -20.14 -5.74 -1.59
C HIS A 132 -19.45 -4.73 -2.53
N PRO A 133 -19.78 -3.42 -2.43
CA PRO A 133 -19.33 -2.43 -3.41
C PRO A 133 -17.81 -2.16 -3.36
N PHE A 134 -17.14 -2.62 -2.31
CA PHE A 134 -15.72 -2.38 -2.04
C PHE A 134 -14.81 -3.56 -2.36
N ASP A 135 -15.31 -4.61 -3.01
CA ASP A 135 -14.51 -5.78 -3.43
C ASP A 135 -13.26 -5.42 -4.23
N PHE A 136 -13.30 -4.31 -4.98
CA PHE A 136 -12.18 -3.84 -5.78
C PHE A 136 -10.92 -3.55 -4.95
N LEU A 137 -11.08 -3.30 -3.66
CA LEU A 137 -9.97 -3.13 -2.71
C LEU A 137 -9.17 -4.42 -2.49
N LEU A 138 -9.71 -5.58 -2.87
CA LEU A 138 -8.98 -6.85 -2.91
C LEU A 138 -8.26 -7.06 -4.24
N TYR A 139 -8.46 -6.20 -5.24
CA TYR A 139 -7.87 -6.36 -6.57
C TYR A 139 -6.67 -5.45 -6.79
N HIS A 140 -5.82 -5.83 -7.74
CA HIS A 140 -4.75 -4.97 -8.24
C HIS A 140 -5.23 -4.14 -9.45
N PRO A 141 -5.12 -2.80 -9.44
CA PRO A 141 -5.47 -1.96 -10.58
C PRO A 141 -4.33 -1.95 -11.63
N HIS A 142 -4.14 -3.07 -12.32
CA HIS A 142 -3.11 -3.20 -13.34
C HIS A 142 -3.53 -2.53 -14.67
N PRO A 143 -2.74 -1.60 -15.25
CA PRO A 143 -3.10 -0.89 -16.49
C PRO A 143 -3.37 -1.80 -17.69
N SER A 144 -2.65 -2.93 -17.78
CA SER A 144 -2.84 -3.91 -18.86
C SER A 144 -3.94 -4.94 -18.57
N SER A 145 -4.62 -4.85 -17.42
CA SER A 145 -5.71 -5.76 -17.08
C SER A 145 -6.77 -5.74 -18.17
N LYS A 146 -7.13 -6.93 -18.64
CA LYS A 146 -8.22 -7.11 -19.61
C LYS A 146 -9.57 -7.40 -18.93
N TRP A 147 -9.58 -7.39 -17.60
CA TRP A 147 -10.76 -7.59 -16.77
C TRP A 147 -11.33 -6.27 -16.24
N LEU A 148 -10.47 -5.26 -16.06
CA LEU A 148 -10.81 -3.96 -15.50
C LEU A 148 -10.75 -2.87 -16.57
N ARG A 149 -11.74 -1.98 -16.58
CA ARG A 149 -11.82 -0.81 -17.46
C ARG A 149 -11.28 0.43 -16.75
N LEU A 150 -9.98 0.41 -16.45
CA LEU A 150 -9.34 1.46 -15.64
C LEU A 150 -9.34 2.85 -16.30
N TRP A 151 -9.64 2.95 -17.60
CA TRP A 151 -9.82 4.22 -18.32
C TRP A 151 -11.12 4.93 -17.95
N GLU A 152 -12.12 4.23 -17.41
CA GLU A 152 -13.37 4.84 -16.93
C GLU A 152 -13.21 5.50 -15.55
N LEU A 153 -12.07 5.29 -14.89
CA LEU A 153 -11.77 5.82 -13.57
C LEU A 153 -10.87 7.05 -13.68
N HIS A 154 -11.29 8.15 -13.05
CA HIS A 154 -10.49 9.38 -13.02
C HIS A 154 -9.07 9.12 -12.45
N PRO A 155 -8.02 9.75 -13.00
CA PRO A 155 -6.62 9.47 -12.63
C PRO A 155 -6.32 9.53 -11.13
N LEU A 156 -6.94 10.47 -10.39
CA LEU A 156 -6.80 10.57 -8.94
C LEU A 156 -7.30 9.29 -8.24
N TRP A 157 -8.46 8.78 -8.62
CA TRP A 157 -9.06 7.59 -8.00
C TRP A 157 -8.32 6.31 -8.38
N ARG A 158 -7.77 6.27 -9.60
CA ARG A 158 -6.83 5.22 -9.99
C ARG A 158 -5.56 5.24 -9.12
N ASP A 159 -5.02 6.42 -8.79
CA ASP A 159 -3.89 6.55 -7.87
C ASP A 159 -4.28 6.16 -6.43
N VAL A 160 -5.48 6.51 -5.94
CA VAL A 160 -6.00 6.05 -4.65
C VAL A 160 -6.02 4.52 -4.58
N TRP A 161 -6.59 3.86 -5.59
CA TRP A 161 -6.64 2.41 -5.66
C TRP A 161 -5.24 1.80 -5.77
N LYS A 162 -4.34 2.37 -6.58
CA LYS A 162 -2.93 1.93 -6.69
C LYS A 162 -2.26 1.98 -5.32
N GLN A 163 -2.36 3.10 -4.61
CA GLN A 163 -1.75 3.29 -3.29
C GLN A 163 -2.32 2.33 -2.24
N TRP A 164 -3.62 2.03 -2.27
CA TRP A 164 -4.22 1.00 -1.43
C TRP A 164 -3.67 -0.39 -1.77
N SER A 165 -3.65 -0.78 -3.04
CA SER A 165 -3.16 -2.10 -3.46
C SER A 165 -1.67 -2.31 -3.17
N ALA A 166 -0.88 -1.23 -3.07
CA ALA A 166 0.52 -1.26 -2.69
C ALA A 166 0.74 -1.41 -1.17
N THR A 167 -0.33 -1.38 -0.36
CA THR A 167 -0.23 -1.72 1.07
C THR A 167 -0.26 -3.24 1.26
N PRO A 168 0.64 -3.79 2.10
CA PRO A 168 0.64 -5.22 2.42
C PRO A 168 -0.73 -5.68 2.95
N MET A 169 -1.18 -6.86 2.52
CA MET A 169 -2.54 -7.35 2.79
C MET A 169 -2.77 -7.64 4.27
N ASP A 170 -1.75 -8.14 4.97
CA ASP A 170 -1.67 -8.32 6.43
C ASP A 170 -1.92 -7.01 7.21
N ARG A 171 -1.57 -5.86 6.62
CA ARG A 171 -1.84 -4.55 7.23
C ARG A 171 -3.22 -4.00 6.90
N ARG A 172 -3.82 -4.44 5.78
CA ARG A 172 -5.19 -4.08 5.35
C ARG A 172 -6.25 -4.87 6.12
N ILE A 173 -6.00 -6.16 6.33
CA ILE A 173 -6.86 -7.10 7.05
C ILE A 173 -6.08 -7.54 8.29
N GLN A 174 -6.24 -6.80 9.39
CA GLN A 174 -5.47 -7.04 10.63
C GLN A 174 -6.13 -8.05 11.55
N LEU A 175 -7.44 -8.29 11.36
CA LEU A 175 -8.20 -9.28 12.10
C LEU A 175 -8.32 -10.57 11.32
N PRO A 176 -8.34 -11.73 12.00
CA PRO A 176 -8.64 -12.99 11.35
C PRO A 176 -10.04 -12.95 10.73
N VAL A 177 -10.16 -13.53 9.55
CA VAL A 177 -11.38 -13.57 8.76
C VAL A 177 -12.02 -14.94 8.96
N THR A 178 -13.31 -14.99 9.24
CA THR A 178 -14.03 -16.27 9.41
C THR A 178 -14.17 -17.02 8.08
N PRO A 179 -14.29 -18.37 8.10
CA PRO A 179 -14.56 -19.16 6.90
C PRO A 179 -15.79 -18.67 6.12
N ALA A 180 -16.85 -18.31 6.84
CA ALA A 180 -18.05 -17.73 6.24
C ALA A 180 -17.73 -16.46 5.44
N THR A 181 -16.98 -15.53 6.03
CA THR A 181 -16.59 -14.29 5.35
C THR A 181 -15.69 -14.56 4.13
N LEU A 182 -14.78 -15.55 4.22
CA LEU A 182 -13.95 -15.97 3.07
C LEU A 182 -14.78 -16.46 1.90
N LEU A 183 -15.85 -17.22 2.15
CA LEU A 183 -16.74 -17.69 1.09
C LEU A 183 -17.46 -16.54 0.38
N HIS A 184 -17.72 -15.43 1.07
CA HIS A 184 -18.30 -14.22 0.49
C HIS A 184 -17.30 -13.32 -0.24
N MET A 185 -16.00 -13.51 -0.04
CA MET A 185 -14.97 -12.72 -0.73
C MET A 185 -14.95 -12.98 -2.24
N PRO A 186 -14.57 -11.98 -3.04
CA PRO A 186 -14.43 -12.13 -4.46
C PRO A 186 -13.25 -13.06 -4.80
N VAL A 187 -13.42 -13.95 -5.77
CA VAL A 187 -12.37 -14.93 -6.16
C VAL A 187 -11.67 -14.61 -7.48
N TRP A 188 -12.26 -13.71 -8.28
CA TRP A 188 -11.84 -13.50 -9.67
C TRP A 188 -10.51 -12.75 -9.79
N LEU A 189 -10.38 -11.59 -9.14
CA LEU A 189 -9.21 -10.71 -9.22
C LEU A 189 -8.54 -10.49 -7.87
N THR A 190 -8.86 -11.31 -6.88
CA THR A 190 -8.34 -11.19 -5.51
C THR A 190 -6.81 -11.19 -5.46
N GLN A 191 -6.26 -10.45 -4.50
CA GLN A 191 -4.87 -10.47 -4.06
C GLN A 191 -4.71 -11.20 -2.71
N TYR A 192 -5.81 -11.70 -2.14
CA TYR A 192 -5.82 -12.29 -0.80
C TYR A 192 -5.57 -13.80 -0.89
N ALA A 193 -4.43 -14.24 -0.34
CA ALA A 193 -3.94 -15.60 -0.47
C ALA A 193 -4.93 -16.70 -0.04
N PRO A 194 -5.73 -16.56 1.04
CA PRO A 194 -6.74 -17.56 1.41
C PRO A 194 -7.85 -17.79 0.38
N THR A 195 -8.01 -16.87 -0.57
CA THR A 195 -9.00 -16.96 -1.67
C THR A 195 -8.35 -17.30 -3.01
N MET A 196 -7.10 -17.79 -2.98
CA MET A 196 -6.32 -18.20 -4.15
C MET A 196 -5.97 -19.68 -4.07
N ALA A 197 -5.70 -20.29 -5.23
CA ALA A 197 -5.07 -21.60 -5.30
C ALA A 197 -3.74 -21.47 -6.05
N ASN A 198 -2.68 -22.06 -5.49
CA ASN A 198 -1.32 -22.01 -6.05
C ASN A 198 -0.82 -20.58 -6.31
N GLY A 199 -1.17 -19.63 -5.43
CA GLY A 199 -0.80 -18.21 -5.55
C GLY A 199 -1.45 -17.48 -6.73
N LYS A 200 -2.47 -18.06 -7.35
CA LYS A 200 -3.19 -17.50 -8.51
C LYS A 200 -4.65 -17.26 -8.16
N CYS A 201 -5.23 -16.20 -8.72
CA CYS A 201 -6.67 -15.97 -8.70
C CYS A 201 -7.34 -16.60 -9.94
N ALA A 202 -8.67 -16.69 -9.95
CA ALA A 202 -9.39 -17.36 -11.03
C ALA A 202 -9.17 -16.70 -12.40
N ALA A 203 -9.05 -15.36 -12.44
CA ALA A 203 -8.75 -14.63 -13.67
C ALA A 203 -7.37 -14.96 -14.25
N SER A 204 -6.39 -15.39 -13.42
CA SER A 204 -5.07 -15.79 -13.90
C SER A 204 -5.06 -17.13 -14.64
N VAL A 205 -6.04 -18.00 -14.37
CA VAL A 205 -6.20 -19.29 -15.05
C VAL A 205 -6.83 -19.11 -16.45
N VAL A 206 -7.57 -18.02 -16.63
CA VAL A 206 -8.30 -17.70 -17.85
C VAL A 206 -7.44 -16.82 -18.76
N THR A 207 -6.75 -17.47 -19.70
CA THR A 207 -5.76 -16.82 -20.57
C THR A 207 -6.32 -16.35 -21.92
N THR A 208 -7.36 -17.00 -22.44
CA THR A 208 -7.86 -16.76 -23.80
C THR A 208 -8.98 -15.70 -23.81
N PRO A 209 -9.06 -14.83 -24.84
CA PRO A 209 -10.14 -13.87 -24.98
C PRO A 209 -11.57 -14.44 -24.95
N PRO A 210 -11.90 -15.56 -25.65
CA PRO A 210 -13.26 -16.11 -25.62
C PRO A 210 -13.65 -16.62 -24.23
N THR A 211 -12.78 -17.39 -23.57
CA THR A 211 -13.03 -17.90 -22.21
C THR A 211 -13.16 -16.75 -21.21
N ARG A 212 -12.34 -15.69 -21.33
CA ARG A 212 -12.49 -14.48 -20.50
C ARG A 212 -13.83 -13.80 -20.71
N ARG A 213 -14.29 -13.68 -21.96
CA ARG A 213 -15.60 -13.08 -22.27
C ARG A 213 -16.72 -13.91 -21.65
N TRP A 214 -16.69 -15.23 -21.85
CA TRP A 214 -17.61 -16.18 -21.21
C TRP A 214 -17.60 -16.03 -19.68
N CYS A 215 -16.42 -15.97 -19.06
CA CYS A 215 -16.30 -15.76 -17.62
C CYS A 215 -16.93 -14.44 -17.17
N MET A 216 -16.61 -13.33 -17.81
CA MET A 216 -17.12 -12.00 -17.45
C MET A 216 -18.65 -11.91 -17.49
N TYR A 217 -19.29 -12.56 -18.46
CA TYR A 217 -20.75 -12.63 -18.50
C TYR A 217 -21.30 -13.61 -17.48
N GLY A 218 -20.68 -14.79 -17.30
CA GLY A 218 -21.09 -15.77 -16.30
C GLY A 218 -20.97 -15.28 -14.86
N VAL A 219 -19.98 -14.43 -14.54
CA VAL A 219 -19.88 -13.79 -13.22
C VAL A 219 -21.13 -12.97 -12.91
N ALA A 220 -21.77 -12.37 -13.93
CA ALA A 220 -22.98 -11.58 -13.75
C ALA A 220 -24.17 -12.41 -13.24
N ASN A 221 -24.10 -13.74 -13.31
CA ASN A 221 -25.11 -14.67 -12.78
C ASN A 221 -24.97 -14.89 -11.26
N GLY A 222 -24.34 -13.96 -10.54
CA GLY A 222 -24.11 -14.05 -9.09
C GLY A 222 -22.88 -14.87 -8.68
N LEU A 223 -22.05 -15.30 -9.64
CA LEU A 223 -20.90 -16.19 -9.43
C LEU A 223 -19.61 -15.43 -9.08
N HIS A 224 -19.72 -14.35 -8.31
CA HIS A 224 -18.59 -13.51 -7.90
C HIS A 224 -17.72 -14.11 -6.79
N SER A 225 -18.31 -14.98 -5.97
CA SER A 225 -17.73 -15.56 -4.76
C SER A 225 -18.11 -17.03 -4.62
N LEU A 226 -17.37 -17.78 -3.81
CA LEU A 226 -17.65 -19.21 -3.60
C LEU A 226 -19.03 -19.44 -2.97
N HIS A 227 -19.45 -18.56 -2.07
CA HIS A 227 -20.80 -18.59 -1.50
C HIS A 227 -21.86 -18.49 -2.60
N GLY A 228 -21.70 -17.56 -3.55
CA GLY A 228 -22.64 -17.40 -4.67
C GLY A 228 -22.72 -18.64 -5.56
N ILE A 229 -21.62 -19.40 -5.69
CA ILE A 229 -21.58 -20.66 -6.44
C ILE A 229 -22.33 -21.77 -5.68
N VAL A 230 -22.13 -21.87 -4.35
CA VAL A 230 -22.79 -22.88 -3.51
C VAL A 230 -24.28 -22.58 -3.32
N ALA A 231 -24.65 -21.31 -3.18
CA ALA A 231 -26.00 -20.88 -2.84
C ALA A 231 -27.06 -21.33 -3.86
N VAL A 232 -26.69 -21.54 -5.13
CA VAL A 232 -27.61 -21.96 -6.19
C VAL A 232 -28.14 -23.39 -5.98
N HIS A 233 -27.28 -24.30 -5.50
CA HIS A 233 -27.64 -25.72 -5.31
C HIS A 233 -27.63 -26.18 -3.85
N GLY A 234 -27.24 -25.32 -2.91
CA GLY A 234 -27.02 -25.69 -1.51
C GLY A 234 -25.79 -26.59 -1.27
N ARG A 235 -25.05 -26.92 -2.33
CA ARG A 235 -23.80 -27.70 -2.32
C ARG A 235 -22.83 -27.18 -3.36
N TRP A 236 -21.57 -27.62 -3.28
CA TRP A 236 -20.63 -27.37 -4.37
C TRP A 236 -21.16 -28.04 -5.66
N PRO A 237 -21.29 -27.31 -6.77
CA PRO A 237 -21.88 -27.84 -7.99
C PRO A 237 -20.97 -28.88 -8.63
N THR A 238 -21.54 -29.80 -9.40
CA THR A 238 -20.78 -30.64 -10.32
C THR A 238 -20.21 -29.79 -11.44
N ARG A 239 -19.25 -30.34 -12.20
CA ARG A 239 -18.66 -29.65 -13.34
C ARG A 239 -19.70 -29.24 -14.40
N GLN A 240 -20.68 -30.08 -14.67
CA GLN A 240 -21.74 -29.79 -15.65
C GLN A 240 -22.68 -28.69 -15.13
N GLU A 241 -23.07 -28.77 -13.86
CA GLU A 241 -23.86 -27.73 -13.18
C GLU A 241 -23.14 -26.38 -13.25
N PHE A 242 -21.85 -26.33 -12.89
CA PHE A 242 -21.05 -25.11 -12.95
C PHE A 242 -20.99 -24.49 -14.36
N ILE A 243 -20.76 -25.31 -15.40
CA ILE A 243 -20.71 -24.82 -16.78
C ILE A 243 -22.08 -24.29 -17.21
N SER A 244 -23.17 -24.96 -16.82
CA SER A 244 -24.53 -24.51 -17.09
C SER A 244 -24.81 -23.17 -16.40
N MET A 245 -24.50 -23.05 -15.10
CA MET A 245 -24.65 -21.81 -14.32
C MET A 245 -23.88 -20.63 -14.93
N MET A 246 -22.66 -20.87 -15.40
CA MET A 246 -21.85 -19.84 -16.06
C MET A 246 -22.35 -19.49 -17.48
N SER A 247 -23.09 -20.38 -18.13
CA SER A 247 -23.56 -20.23 -19.52
C SER A 247 -25.01 -19.76 -19.62
N GLN A 248 -25.80 -19.90 -18.55
CA GLN A 248 -27.13 -19.34 -18.43
C GLN A 248 -27.09 -17.82 -18.63
N ASP A 249 -28.01 -17.25 -19.42
CA ASP A 249 -28.06 -15.82 -19.76
C ASP A 249 -26.74 -15.20 -20.26
N ASN A 250 -25.83 -16.05 -20.76
CA ASN A 250 -24.50 -15.65 -21.17
C ASN A 250 -24.43 -15.49 -22.69
N ARG A 251 -24.40 -14.23 -23.14
CA ARG A 251 -24.27 -13.89 -24.58
C ARG A 251 -22.98 -14.40 -25.25
N ALA A 252 -22.00 -14.85 -24.49
CA ALA A 252 -20.76 -15.44 -25.00
C ALA A 252 -20.77 -16.97 -24.97
N ALA A 253 -21.79 -17.60 -24.39
CA ALA A 253 -21.98 -19.03 -24.49
C ALA A 253 -22.47 -19.39 -25.91
N ARG A 254 -21.95 -20.50 -26.44
CA ARG A 254 -22.34 -21.04 -27.75
C ARG A 254 -23.03 -22.37 -27.52
N VAL A 255 -24.01 -22.67 -28.35
CA VAL A 255 -24.74 -23.94 -28.33
C VAL A 255 -24.31 -24.71 -29.59
N GLU A 256 -24.11 -26.01 -29.44
CA GLU A 256 -23.86 -26.95 -30.53
C GLU A 256 -24.91 -28.07 -30.50
N LEU A 257 -25.11 -28.72 -31.64
CA LEU A 257 -25.98 -29.89 -31.73
C LEU A 257 -25.16 -31.13 -31.36
N GLY A 258 -25.60 -31.87 -30.34
CA GLY A 258 -25.00 -33.13 -29.94
C GLY A 258 -25.20 -34.23 -31.00
N SER A 259 -24.43 -35.31 -30.89
CA SER A 259 -24.56 -36.48 -31.76
C SER A 259 -25.92 -37.18 -31.67
N ASP A 260 -26.65 -36.93 -30.58
CA ASP A 260 -28.01 -37.38 -30.30
C ASP A 260 -29.10 -36.41 -30.80
N GLY A 261 -28.71 -35.32 -31.47
CA GLY A 261 -29.63 -34.27 -31.94
C GLY A 261 -30.09 -33.29 -30.84
N SER A 262 -29.61 -33.45 -29.61
CA SER A 262 -29.95 -32.54 -28.51
C SER A 262 -29.13 -31.24 -28.61
N MET A 263 -29.71 -30.10 -28.20
CA MET A 263 -28.95 -28.86 -28.07
C MET A 263 -28.13 -28.89 -26.79
N GLN A 264 -26.81 -28.72 -26.90
CA GLN A 264 -25.89 -28.71 -25.76
C GLN A 264 -24.98 -27.48 -25.79
N TRP A 265 -24.47 -27.08 -24.63
CA TRP A 265 -23.48 -26.00 -24.59
C TRP A 265 -22.18 -26.47 -25.23
N ALA A 266 -21.69 -25.70 -26.20
CA ALA A 266 -20.41 -25.96 -26.82
C ALA A 266 -19.29 -25.92 -25.77
N PRO A 267 -18.29 -26.81 -25.86
CA PRO A 267 -17.23 -26.91 -24.87
C PRO A 267 -16.46 -25.60 -24.80
N VAL A 268 -16.46 -24.98 -23.61
CA VAL A 268 -15.68 -23.77 -23.37
C VAL A 268 -14.25 -24.16 -23.03
N TYR A 269 -13.31 -23.75 -23.88
CA TYR A 269 -11.89 -23.99 -23.70
C TYR A 269 -11.43 -23.61 -22.28
N ARG A 270 -10.82 -24.57 -21.57
CA ARG A 270 -10.34 -24.47 -20.18
C ARG A 270 -11.39 -24.19 -19.09
N ALA A 271 -12.68 -24.33 -19.37
CA ALA A 271 -13.71 -24.25 -18.32
C ALA A 271 -13.50 -25.28 -17.20
N VAL A 272 -13.01 -26.48 -17.54
CA VAL A 272 -12.64 -27.52 -16.57
C VAL A 272 -11.51 -27.06 -15.64
N MET A 273 -10.49 -26.39 -16.17
CA MET A 273 -9.39 -25.87 -15.35
C MET A 273 -9.88 -24.80 -14.38
N LEU A 274 -10.79 -23.93 -14.81
CA LEU A 274 -11.40 -22.91 -13.96
C LEU A 274 -12.22 -23.55 -12.83
N TYR A 275 -13.07 -24.53 -13.16
CA TYR A 275 -13.86 -25.28 -12.18
C TYR A 275 -12.96 -25.95 -11.14
N ASN A 276 -11.92 -26.67 -11.60
CA ASN A 276 -10.97 -27.34 -10.70
C ASN A 276 -10.23 -26.32 -9.82
N HIS A 277 -9.86 -25.17 -10.35
CA HIS A 277 -9.23 -24.09 -9.59
C HIS A 277 -10.14 -23.57 -8.48
N LEU A 278 -11.40 -23.23 -8.79
CA LEU A 278 -12.37 -22.75 -7.79
C LEU A 278 -12.70 -23.82 -6.75
N THR A 279 -12.78 -25.09 -7.18
CA THR A 279 -12.98 -26.23 -6.29
C THR A 279 -11.84 -26.38 -5.31
N ALA A 280 -10.59 -26.23 -5.76
CA ALA A 280 -9.41 -26.27 -4.90
C ALA A 280 -9.43 -25.14 -3.86
N VAL A 281 -9.82 -23.91 -4.24
CA VAL A 281 -9.99 -22.80 -3.28
C VAL A 281 -11.06 -23.13 -2.24
N HIS A 282 -12.22 -23.63 -2.69
CA HIS A 282 -13.32 -24.00 -1.80
C HIS A 282 -12.92 -25.09 -0.78
N GLN A 283 -12.17 -26.10 -1.21
CA GLN A 283 -11.71 -27.18 -0.34
C GLN A 283 -10.61 -26.74 0.64
N ALA A 284 -9.78 -25.76 0.27
CA ALA A 284 -8.70 -25.25 1.12
C ALA A 284 -9.19 -24.40 2.30
N ILE A 285 -10.32 -23.68 2.16
CA ILE A 285 -10.83 -22.76 3.19
C ILE A 285 -11.13 -23.48 4.52
N PRO A 286 -11.91 -24.59 4.56
CA PRO A 286 -12.17 -25.32 5.79
C PRO A 286 -10.91 -25.91 6.42
N GLN A 287 -9.98 -26.41 5.61
CA GLN A 287 -8.73 -27.02 6.09
C GLN A 287 -7.83 -26.02 6.80
N GLY A 288 -7.77 -24.78 6.30
CA GLY A 288 -6.95 -23.71 6.90
C GLY A 288 -7.50 -23.12 8.21
N HIS A 289 -8.69 -23.53 8.67
CA HIS A 289 -9.34 -23.00 9.89
C HIS A 289 -9.62 -24.08 10.93
N GLN A 290 -8.90 -25.22 10.88
CA GLN A 290 -9.04 -26.29 11.88
C GLN A 290 -8.41 -25.95 13.23
N ASP A 291 -7.56 -24.91 13.30
CA ASP A 291 -6.95 -24.46 14.56
C ASP A 291 -7.99 -23.76 15.47
N PRO A 292 -7.88 -23.91 16.80
CA PRO A 292 -8.81 -23.28 17.75
C PRO A 292 -8.84 -21.76 17.53
N PRO A 293 -10.02 -21.12 17.65
CA PRO A 293 -10.16 -19.70 17.36
C PRO A 293 -9.20 -18.90 18.27
N PRO A 294 -8.40 -17.98 17.71
CA PRO A 294 -7.55 -17.14 18.53
C PRO A 294 -8.40 -16.34 19.51
N THR A 295 -7.85 -16.01 20.67
CA THR A 295 -8.46 -15.08 21.66
C THR A 295 -8.76 -13.70 21.07
N THR A 296 -8.22 -13.41 19.89
CA THR A 296 -8.46 -12.20 19.11
C THR A 296 -9.85 -12.20 18.47
N PRO A 297 -10.65 -11.12 18.62
CA PRO A 297 -11.95 -11.05 17.98
C PRO A 297 -11.83 -11.14 16.45
N ALA A 298 -12.68 -11.97 15.84
CA ALA A 298 -12.77 -12.07 14.39
C ALA A 298 -13.44 -10.82 13.78
N ALA A 299 -13.12 -10.53 12.52
CA ALA A 299 -13.80 -9.46 11.79
C ALA A 299 -15.30 -9.78 11.65
N PRO A 300 -16.21 -8.82 11.89
CA PRO A 300 -17.63 -9.02 11.68
C PRO A 300 -17.93 -9.12 10.18
N MET A 301 -18.95 -9.88 9.82
CA MET A 301 -19.39 -10.00 8.43
C MET A 301 -20.05 -8.68 8.00
N SER A 302 -19.40 -7.95 7.09
CA SER A 302 -19.85 -6.62 6.65
C SER A 302 -19.59 -6.40 5.16
N ARG A 303 -19.73 -5.14 4.70
CA ARG A 303 -19.54 -4.75 3.29
C ARG A 303 -18.12 -5.02 2.78
N HIS A 304 -17.12 -5.13 3.67
CA HIS A 304 -15.72 -5.45 3.33
C HIS A 304 -14.94 -6.03 4.51
N PRO A 305 -13.82 -6.74 4.30
CA PRO A 305 -13.06 -7.39 5.39
C PRO A 305 -12.03 -6.50 6.10
N PHE A 306 -11.91 -5.22 5.74
CA PHE A 306 -10.83 -4.37 6.24
C PHE A 306 -11.13 -3.86 7.66
N TYR A 307 -10.75 -4.66 8.65
CA TYR A 307 -10.87 -4.36 10.08
C TYR A 307 -9.52 -4.37 10.79
N GLY A 308 -9.45 -3.59 11.85
CA GLY A 308 -8.30 -3.54 12.75
C GLY A 308 -8.73 -3.20 14.18
N LEU A 309 -7.81 -3.38 15.13
CA LEU A 309 -8.07 -3.14 16.55
C LEU A 309 -7.76 -1.69 16.92
N VAL A 310 -8.79 -0.97 17.37
CA VAL A 310 -8.66 0.39 17.90
C VAL A 310 -9.10 0.36 19.35
N LYS A 311 -8.16 0.52 20.29
CA LYS A 311 -8.42 0.38 21.74
C LYS A 311 -9.17 -0.93 22.05
N ASP A 312 -8.65 -2.04 21.52
CA ASP A 312 -9.20 -3.41 21.65
C ASP A 312 -10.61 -3.63 21.06
N THR A 313 -11.17 -2.63 20.38
CA THR A 313 -12.43 -2.77 19.65
C THR A 313 -12.18 -2.97 18.16
N PRO A 314 -12.80 -3.99 17.52
CA PRO A 314 -12.79 -4.13 16.07
C PRO A 314 -13.46 -2.93 15.40
N GLN A 315 -12.70 -2.21 14.57
CA GLN A 315 -13.22 -1.09 13.80
C GLN A 315 -12.94 -1.26 12.29
N PRO A 316 -13.91 -0.91 11.43
CA PRO A 316 -13.71 -0.92 9.99
C PRO A 316 -12.77 0.22 9.57
N PHE A 317 -12.12 0.05 8.42
CA PHE A 317 -11.07 0.96 7.93
C PHE A 317 -11.48 2.44 7.90
N GLU A 318 -12.71 2.76 7.51
CA GLU A 318 -13.24 4.14 7.45
C GLU A 318 -13.28 4.85 8.80
N LEU A 319 -13.27 4.10 9.91
CA LEU A 319 -13.25 4.63 11.28
C LEU A 319 -11.86 4.63 11.92
N TRP A 320 -10.84 4.09 11.24
CA TRP A 320 -9.50 4.03 11.81
C TRP A 320 -8.94 5.42 12.13
N PRO A 321 -8.29 5.58 13.30
CA PRO A 321 -7.71 6.86 13.67
C PRO A 321 -6.58 7.24 12.72
N ARG A 322 -6.39 8.55 12.53
CA ARG A 322 -5.36 9.10 11.62
C ARG A 322 -3.97 8.53 11.87
N THR A 323 -3.61 8.25 13.12
CA THR A 323 -2.31 7.67 13.49
C THR A 323 -2.11 6.28 12.89
N MET A 324 -3.15 5.45 12.87
CA MET A 324 -3.13 4.11 12.28
C MET A 324 -3.04 4.18 10.76
N VAL A 325 -3.76 5.11 10.12
CA VAL A 325 -3.67 5.34 8.67
C VAL A 325 -2.27 5.82 8.27
N LEU A 326 -1.66 6.72 9.05
CA LEU A 326 -0.30 7.17 8.82
C LEU A 326 0.72 6.03 8.96
N ALA A 327 0.51 5.11 9.91
CA ALA A 327 1.34 3.92 10.07
C ALA A 327 1.17 2.95 8.89
N LEU A 328 -0.07 2.71 8.46
CA LEU A 328 -0.38 1.89 7.27
C LEU A 328 0.27 2.46 6.01
N ALA A 329 0.25 3.79 5.85
CA ALA A 329 0.84 4.48 4.72
C ALA A 329 2.38 4.51 4.72
N HIS A 330 3.01 4.27 5.87
CA HIS A 330 4.46 4.39 6.00
C HIS A 330 5.19 3.22 5.33
N HIS A 331 6.08 3.55 4.40
CA HIS A 331 6.82 2.61 3.56
C HIS A 331 8.20 3.17 3.18
N ALA A 332 8.81 3.94 4.09
CA ALA A 332 10.21 4.31 3.90
C ALA A 332 11.10 3.06 3.92
N PRO A 333 12.29 3.10 3.30
CA PRO A 333 13.25 1.99 3.31
C PRO A 333 13.50 1.45 4.72
N VAL A 334 13.47 0.12 4.86
CA VAL A 334 13.71 -0.57 6.13
C VAL A 334 15.21 -0.67 6.40
N ALA A 335 15.59 -0.72 7.68
CA ALA A 335 16.98 -0.70 8.10
C ALA A 335 17.66 -2.06 7.98
N ASP A 336 18.49 -2.22 6.94
CA ASP A 336 19.39 -3.38 6.79
C ASP A 336 20.81 -3.10 7.33
N MET A 337 21.09 -1.84 7.69
CA MET A 337 22.40 -1.39 8.18
C MET A 337 22.36 -1.18 9.69
N PRO A 338 23.46 -1.43 10.43
CA PRO A 338 23.51 -1.17 11.86
C PRO A 338 23.25 0.32 12.18
N HIS A 339 22.61 0.57 13.33
CA HIS A 339 22.33 1.93 13.77
C HIS A 339 23.64 2.66 14.15
N PRO A 340 23.83 3.96 13.80
CA PRO A 340 25.08 4.67 14.10
C PRO A 340 25.49 4.70 15.58
N MET A 341 24.50 4.63 16.47
CA MET A 341 24.66 4.61 17.94
C MET A 341 24.61 3.19 18.55
N ALA A 342 24.61 2.14 17.73
CA ALA A 342 24.74 0.77 18.20
C ALA A 342 26.12 0.56 18.86
N SER A 343 26.14 -0.26 19.90
CA SER A 343 27.34 -0.64 20.65
C SER A 343 27.13 -2.01 21.28
N SER A 344 28.19 -2.61 21.84
CA SER A 344 28.10 -3.87 22.60
C SER A 344 27.06 -3.82 23.74
N ALA A 345 26.90 -2.67 24.40
CA ALA A 345 25.88 -2.46 25.43
C ALA A 345 24.47 -2.09 24.90
N ARG A 346 24.29 -1.98 23.58
CA ARG A 346 23.04 -1.54 22.91
C ARG A 346 22.81 -2.37 21.65
N THR A 347 22.51 -3.65 21.86
CA THR A 347 22.29 -4.63 20.80
C THR A 347 20.83 -4.70 20.37
N THR A 348 19.88 -4.46 21.28
CA THR A 348 18.45 -4.58 20.95
C THR A 348 17.84 -3.29 20.40
N PRO A 349 16.80 -3.38 19.55
CA PRO A 349 16.03 -2.21 19.11
C PRO A 349 15.32 -1.46 20.25
N ALA A 350 15.04 -2.12 21.37
CA ALA A 350 14.44 -1.48 22.55
C ALA A 350 15.47 -0.56 23.25
N ASP A 351 16.68 -1.06 23.46
CA ASP A 351 17.77 -0.32 24.10
C ASP A 351 18.17 0.90 23.26
N LEU A 352 18.29 0.69 21.95
CA LEU A 352 18.55 1.76 20.99
C LEU A 352 17.46 2.84 21.03
N ARG A 353 16.17 2.45 21.06
CA ARG A 353 15.06 3.41 21.20
C ARG A 353 15.15 4.18 22.52
N GLY A 354 15.45 3.51 23.63
CA GLY A 354 15.63 4.14 24.94
C GLY A 354 16.77 5.17 24.93
N TYR A 355 17.91 4.78 24.36
CA TYR A 355 19.08 5.63 24.25
C TYR A 355 18.85 6.85 23.34
N VAL A 356 18.33 6.64 22.13
CA VAL A 356 18.03 7.74 21.19
C VAL A 356 17.02 8.73 21.78
N ARG A 357 16.03 8.26 22.54
CA ARG A 357 15.10 9.15 23.27
C ARG A 357 15.83 10.02 24.29
N ARG A 358 16.74 9.46 25.08
CA ARG A 358 17.56 10.21 26.05
C ARG A 358 18.46 11.23 25.34
N VAL A 359 19.17 10.81 24.30
CA VAL A 359 19.99 11.71 23.46
C VAL A 359 19.17 12.90 22.96
N ARG A 360 18.01 12.65 22.36
CA ARG A 360 17.12 13.72 21.87
C ARG A 360 16.65 14.65 22.99
N ARG A 361 16.42 14.14 24.20
CA ARG A 361 16.03 14.95 25.37
C ARG A 361 17.17 15.86 25.80
N VAL A 362 18.39 15.32 25.91
CA VAL A 362 19.60 16.08 26.29
C VAL A 362 19.91 17.14 25.24
N CYS A 363 19.94 16.79 23.95
CA CYS A 363 20.24 17.75 22.89
C CYS A 363 19.21 18.88 22.75
N ARG A 364 18.00 18.75 23.30
CA ARG A 364 16.99 19.83 23.35
C ARG A 364 17.23 20.84 24.47
N GLN A 365 17.98 20.45 25.52
CA GLN A 365 18.35 21.35 26.61
C GLN A 365 19.55 22.23 26.26
N LEU A 366 20.37 21.78 25.30
CA LEU A 366 21.51 22.52 24.79
C LEU A 366 21.06 23.67 23.86
N PRO A 367 21.88 24.73 23.73
CA PRO A 367 21.69 25.72 22.67
C PRO A 367 21.51 25.05 21.29
N PRO A 368 20.61 25.54 20.42
CA PRO A 368 20.23 24.82 19.20
C PRO A 368 21.39 24.41 18.28
N LEU A 369 22.44 25.24 18.20
CA LEU A 369 23.65 24.92 17.42
C LEU A 369 24.46 23.80 18.06
N HIS A 370 24.65 23.82 19.39
CA HIS A 370 25.37 22.77 20.12
C HIS A 370 24.61 21.43 20.05
N GLY A 371 23.30 21.46 20.24
CA GLY A 371 22.45 20.28 20.08
C GLY A 371 22.51 19.71 18.66
N ASP A 372 22.58 20.56 17.63
CA ASP A 372 22.74 20.11 16.23
C ASP A 372 24.09 19.42 15.98
N VAL A 373 25.19 20.00 16.48
CA VAL A 373 26.53 19.41 16.37
C VAL A 373 26.57 18.04 17.03
N TRP A 374 26.11 17.92 18.28
CA TRP A 374 26.08 16.64 18.99
C TRP A 374 25.21 15.58 18.27
N MET A 375 24.05 15.99 17.75
CA MET A 375 23.21 15.09 16.94
C MET A 375 23.96 14.60 15.70
N ARG A 376 24.68 15.48 14.99
CA ARG A 376 25.48 15.08 13.81
C ARG A 376 26.65 14.17 14.18
N VAL A 377 27.31 14.40 15.31
CA VAL A 377 28.37 13.51 15.82
C VAL A 377 27.81 12.12 16.07
N LEU A 378 26.75 12.01 16.87
CA LEU A 378 26.17 10.73 17.28
C LEU A 378 25.57 9.93 16.11
N PHE A 379 25.04 10.60 15.09
CA PHE A 379 24.59 9.97 13.85
C PHE A 379 25.70 9.74 12.82
N ARG A 380 26.98 10.01 13.17
CA ARG A 380 28.16 9.88 12.29
C ARG A 380 28.01 10.65 10.97
N MET A 381 27.42 11.84 11.05
CA MET A 381 27.12 12.71 9.91
C MET A 381 28.20 13.75 9.65
N LEU A 382 29.03 14.10 10.65
CA LEU A 382 30.14 15.01 10.44
C LEU A 382 31.23 14.32 9.59
N PRO A 383 31.90 15.07 8.70
CA PRO A 383 33.12 14.59 8.08
C PRO A 383 34.21 14.55 9.15
N VAL A 384 34.26 13.45 9.88
CA VAL A 384 35.44 13.08 10.67
C VAL A 384 36.26 12.16 9.77
N ASN A 385 37.58 12.35 9.78
CA ASN A 385 38.63 11.87 8.87
C ASN A 385 38.54 10.39 8.39
N CYS A 386 37.68 9.56 8.98
CA CYS A 386 37.48 8.15 8.66
C CYS A 386 36.67 7.89 7.36
N ARG A 387 35.97 8.90 6.81
CA ARG A 387 34.96 8.67 5.74
C ARG A 387 35.52 8.59 4.32
N PHE A 388 36.74 9.09 4.12
CA PHE A 388 37.46 9.09 2.85
C PHE A 388 38.73 8.23 2.91
N ALA A 389 38.85 7.31 3.87
CA ALA A 389 40.01 6.43 4.00
C ALA A 389 40.32 5.64 2.70
N HIS A 390 39.29 5.27 1.93
CA HIS A 390 39.43 4.63 0.61
C HIS A 390 39.99 5.56 -0.48
N LEU A 391 39.87 6.87 -0.32
CA LEU A 391 40.47 7.89 -1.20
C LEU A 391 41.83 8.38 -0.68
N GLN A 392 42.32 7.89 0.47
CA GLN A 392 43.59 8.30 1.07
C GLN A 392 44.77 8.13 0.11
N VAL A 393 44.72 7.05 -0.67
CA VAL A 393 45.79 6.66 -1.59
C VAL A 393 45.82 7.56 -2.83
N GLU A 394 44.65 7.97 -3.34
CA GLU A 394 44.54 8.78 -4.56
C GLU A 394 44.50 10.29 -4.28
N ARG A 395 43.98 10.70 -3.12
CA ARG A 395 43.72 12.09 -2.72
C ARG A 395 43.90 12.27 -1.21
N PRO A 396 45.14 12.44 -0.71
CA PRO A 396 45.43 12.60 0.71
C PRO A 396 44.80 13.88 1.32
N ASP A 397 44.59 14.90 0.49
CA ASP A 397 43.92 16.16 0.80
C ASP A 397 42.41 16.00 1.09
N ALA A 398 41.77 14.96 0.55
CA ALA A 398 40.35 14.67 0.77
C ALA A 398 40.03 14.30 2.23
N ILE A 399 41.05 13.99 3.03
CA ILE A 399 40.95 13.62 4.45
C ILE A 399 41.17 14.82 5.38
N CYS A 400 41.80 15.89 4.88
CA CYS A 400 42.09 17.08 5.66
C CYS A 400 40.80 17.89 5.95
N CYS A 401 40.73 18.49 7.14
CA CYS A 401 39.64 19.41 7.48
C CYS A 401 39.60 20.55 6.46
N ALA A 402 38.51 20.71 5.71
CA ALA A 402 38.34 21.78 4.71
C ALA A 402 38.42 23.21 5.30
N TYR A 403 38.48 23.34 6.63
CA TYR A 403 38.62 24.59 7.36
C TYR A 403 40.00 24.77 8.01
N GLY A 404 41.02 24.00 7.61
CA GLY A 404 42.40 24.17 8.08
C GLY A 404 42.65 23.70 9.52
N CYS A 405 41.77 22.85 10.04
CA CYS A 405 41.81 22.30 11.40
C CYS A 405 42.84 21.15 11.52
N GLY A 406 44.11 21.44 11.22
CA GLY A 406 45.29 20.68 11.63
C GLY A 406 45.55 19.32 10.94
N HIS A 407 46.84 19.05 10.76
CA HIS A 407 47.42 17.72 10.65
C HIS A 407 47.12 16.84 11.86
#